data_AF-A0A0A1I7C0-F1
#
_entry.id   AF-A0A0A1I7C0-F1
#
_cell.length_a   1.000
_cell.length_b   1.000
_cell.length_c   1.000
_cell.angle_alpha   90.00
_cell.angle_beta   90.00
_cell.angle_gamma   90.00
#
_symmetry.space_group_name_H-M   'P 1'
#
loop_
_entity.id
_entity.type
_entity.pdbx_description
1 polymer ?
#
loop_
_entity_poly.entity_id
_entity_poly.type
_entity_poly.pdbx_seq_one_letter_code
_entity_poly.pdbx_strand_id
1 'polypeptide(L)'
;FLSESAEFAKKVESCGLIFIGPSSSVLHRINQKHLLKEIVQSLSIPIIAGDFNVINSVDEALESASTLGYPLMLKPTIGGGGRGIQIINDTTQLTMELKRLKSQGFS
;
A
#
# COMPACT_ATOMS: atom_id res chain seq x y z
N PHE A 1 -0.10 3.67 -17.71
CA PHE A 1 0.55 2.47 -18.31
C PHE A 1 0.13 1.22 -17.55
N LEU A 2 0.46 0.02 -18.06
CA LEU A 2 -0.04 -1.28 -17.56
C LEU A 2 1.07 -2.23 -17.04
N SER A 3 2.30 -1.75 -16.93
CA SER A 3 3.49 -2.55 -16.58
C SER A 3 3.39 -3.26 -15.22
N GLU A 4 2.63 -2.71 -14.28
CA GLU A 4 2.42 -3.30 -12.95
C GLU A 4 1.01 -3.87 -12.78
N SER A 5 0.16 -3.88 -13.81
CA SER A 5 -1.22 -4.37 -13.66
C SER A 5 -1.28 -5.89 -13.66
N ALA A 6 -1.55 -6.48 -12.49
CA ALA A 6 -1.76 -7.92 -12.34
C ALA A 6 -2.93 -8.43 -13.22
N GLU A 7 -4.00 -7.63 -13.35
CA GLU A 7 -5.13 -7.94 -14.21
C GLU A 7 -4.73 -7.97 -15.69
N PHE A 8 -3.91 -7.01 -16.12
CA PHE A 8 -3.42 -6.97 -17.50
C PHE A 8 -2.50 -8.15 -17.79
N ALA A 9 -1.53 -8.45 -16.91
CA ALA A 9 -0.67 -9.63 -17.05
C ALA A 9 -1.49 -10.92 -17.14
N LYS A 10 -2.52 -11.07 -16.30
CA LYS A 10 -3.43 -12.22 -16.34
C LYS A 10 -4.16 -12.35 -17.68
N LYS A 11 -4.62 -11.23 -18.23
CA LYS A 11 -5.28 -11.20 -19.55
C LYS A 11 -4.30 -11.61 -20.66
N VAL A 12 -3.07 -11.09 -20.64
CA VAL A 12 -2.01 -11.46 -21.60
C VAL A 12 -1.71 -12.96 -21.53
N GLU A 13 -1.49 -13.49 -20.33
CA GLU A 13 -1.27 -14.93 -20.06
C GLU A 13 -2.46 -15.78 -20.56
N SER A 14 -3.70 -15.35 -20.29
CA SER A 14 -4.91 -16.09 -20.69
C SER A 14 -5.14 -16.14 -22.20
N CYS A 15 -4.56 -15.20 -22.95
CA CYS A 15 -4.58 -15.18 -24.41
C CYS A 15 -3.45 -16.06 -25.02
N GLY A 16 -2.66 -16.76 -24.21
CA GLY A 16 -1.51 -17.54 -24.67
C GLY A 16 -0.31 -16.69 -25.08
N LEU A 17 -0.28 -15.42 -24.69
CA LEU A 17 0.83 -14.50 -24.94
C LEU A 17 1.79 -14.46 -23.75
N ILE A 18 3.04 -14.12 -24.02
CA ILE A 18 4.05 -13.94 -22.98
C ILE A 18 4.00 -12.49 -22.47
N PHE A 19 3.75 -12.33 -21.18
CA PHE A 19 3.96 -11.07 -20.49
C PHE A 19 5.44 -10.94 -20.10
N ILE A 20 6.14 -9.92 -20.62
CA ILE A 20 7.54 -9.65 -20.26
C ILE A 20 7.58 -8.95 -18.90
N GLY A 21 7.57 -9.74 -17.82
CA GLY A 21 7.59 -9.28 -16.44
C GLY A 21 7.30 -10.42 -15.46
N PRO A 22 7.04 -10.11 -14.18
CA PRO A 22 6.60 -11.12 -13.21
C PRO A 22 5.23 -11.69 -13.60
N SER A 23 4.94 -12.93 -13.18
CA SER A 23 3.61 -13.51 -13.40
C SER A 23 2.49 -12.69 -12.76
N SER A 24 1.28 -12.82 -13.28
CA SER A 24 0.10 -12.14 -12.74
C SER A 24 -0.11 -12.38 -11.23
N SER A 25 0.15 -13.60 -10.76
CA SER A 25 0.07 -13.96 -9.34
C SER A 25 1.12 -13.26 -8.47
N VAL A 26 2.33 -13.08 -8.99
CA VAL A 26 3.40 -12.34 -8.32
C VAL A 26 3.05 -10.86 -8.27
N LEU A 27 2.63 -10.27 -9.39
CA LEU A 27 2.19 -8.87 -9.45
C LEU A 27 1.07 -8.58 -8.45
N HIS A 28 0.10 -9.48 -8.32
CA HIS A 28 -1.00 -9.32 -7.36
C HIS A 28 -0.50 -9.21 -5.91
N ARG A 29 0.46 -10.05 -5.52
CA ARG A 29 1.01 -10.06 -4.15
C ARG A 29 1.89 -8.85 -3.87
N ILE A 30 2.76 -8.45 -4.81
CA ILE A 30 3.74 -7.39 -4.56
C ILE A 30 3.14 -5.98 -4.63
N ASN A 31 2.05 -5.79 -5.39
CA ASN A 31 1.38 -4.48 -5.49
C ASN A 31 0.56 -4.12 -4.26
N GLN A 32 0.25 -5.11 -3.42
CA GLN A 32 -0.50 -4.95 -2.20
C GLN A 32 0.50 -4.79 -1.05
N LYS A 33 0.64 -3.58 -0.50
CA LYS A 33 1.67 -3.29 0.50
C LYS A 33 1.58 -4.16 1.76
N HIS A 34 0.38 -4.57 2.17
CA HIS A 34 0.18 -5.46 3.30
C HIS A 34 0.65 -6.89 2.97
N LEU A 35 0.21 -7.47 1.84
CA LEU A 35 0.64 -8.81 1.40
C LEU A 35 2.15 -8.91 1.19
N LEU A 36 2.76 -7.88 0.59
CA LEU A 36 4.21 -7.83 0.41
C LEU A 36 4.93 -7.89 1.76
N LYS A 37 4.44 -7.16 2.76
CA LYS A 37 5.05 -7.15 4.09
C LYS A 37 4.87 -8.47 4.83
N GLU A 38 3.73 -9.15 4.70
CA GLU A 38 3.54 -10.51 5.24
C GLU A 38 4.58 -11.48 4.66
N ILE A 39 4.82 -11.41 3.35
CA ILE A 39 5.86 -12.20 2.68
C ILE A 39 7.23 -11.86 3.27
N VAL A 40 7.56 -10.58 3.39
CA VAL A 40 8.88 -10.14 3.89
C VAL A 40 9.09 -10.52 5.36
N GLN A 41 8.05 -10.44 6.21
CA GLN A 41 8.08 -10.91 7.60
C GLN A 41 8.33 -12.42 7.68
N SER A 42 7.71 -13.22 6.80
CA SER A 42 7.94 -14.67 6.74
C SER A 42 9.39 -15.03 6.39
N LEU A 43 10.12 -14.13 5.73
CA LEU A 43 11.49 -14.33 5.24
C LEU A 43 12.57 -13.83 6.20
N SER A 44 12.22 -13.43 7.44
CA SER A 44 13.17 -12.86 8.41
C SER A 44 13.97 -11.66 7.88
N ILE A 45 13.41 -10.93 6.92
CA ILE A 45 14.02 -9.72 6.36
C ILE A 45 13.63 -8.54 7.28
N PRO A 46 14.60 -7.71 7.72
CA PRO A 46 14.30 -6.57 8.57
C PRO A 46 13.43 -5.54 7.83
N ILE A 47 12.37 -5.09 8.48
CA ILE A 47 11.43 -4.09 7.94
C ILE A 47 11.27 -2.91 8.89
N ILE A 48 10.93 -1.75 8.33
CA ILE A 48 10.58 -0.57 9.12
C ILE A 48 9.27 -0.87 9.87
N ALA A 49 9.28 -0.62 11.18
CA ALA A 49 8.12 -0.77 12.04
C ALA A 49 6.97 0.15 11.59
N GLY A 50 5.75 -0.33 11.74
CA GLY A 50 4.54 0.39 11.37
C GLY A 50 3.33 -0.51 11.57
N ASP A 51 2.15 0.07 11.36
CA ASP A 51 0.93 -0.71 11.28
C ASP A 51 0.83 -1.34 9.89
N PHE A 52 0.49 -2.62 9.90
CA PHE A 52 0.50 -3.47 8.72
C PHE A 52 -0.91 -3.87 8.30
N ASN A 53 -1.92 -3.53 9.10
CA ASN A 53 -3.31 -3.71 8.74
C ASN A 53 -3.75 -2.63 7.76
N VAL A 54 -4.76 -2.94 6.94
CA VAL A 54 -5.45 -1.93 6.15
C VAL A 54 -6.28 -1.08 7.11
N ILE A 55 -5.96 0.22 7.18
CA ILE A 55 -6.65 1.19 8.01
C ILE A 55 -7.89 1.70 7.28
N ASN A 56 -9.08 1.32 7.75
CA ASN A 56 -10.35 1.60 7.06
C ASN A 56 -11.03 2.87 7.59
N SER A 57 -10.73 3.26 8.82
CA SER A 57 -11.36 4.39 9.51
C SER A 57 -10.35 5.41 10.04
N VAL A 58 -10.83 6.62 10.35
CA VAL A 58 -10.00 7.64 11.02
C VAL A 58 -9.64 7.17 12.42
N ASP A 59 -10.56 6.49 13.12
CA ASP A 59 -10.34 6.01 14.48
C ASP A 59 -9.23 4.94 14.53
N GLU A 60 -9.25 3.97 13.62
CA GLU A 60 -8.16 3.00 13.46
C GLU A 60 -6.82 3.70 13.20
N ALA A 61 -6.81 4.75 12.37
CA ALA A 61 -5.60 5.51 12.09
C ALA A 61 -5.06 6.23 13.32
N LEU A 62 -5.96 6.76 14.17
CA LEU A 62 -5.60 7.46 15.40
C LEU A 62 -5.05 6.50 16.45
N GLU A 63 -5.65 5.32 16.60
CA GLU A 63 -5.15 4.26 17.49
C GLU A 63 -3.76 3.80 17.06
N SER A 64 -3.60 3.53 15.76
CA SER A 64 -2.33 3.18 15.14
C SER A 64 -1.26 4.24 15.39
N ALA A 65 -1.60 5.51 15.16
CA ALA A 65 -0.69 6.63 15.37
C ALA A 65 -0.30 6.83 16.84
N SER A 66 -1.23 6.58 17.77
CA SER A 66 -0.95 6.65 19.21
C SER A 66 0.07 5.61 19.65
N THR A 67 0.07 4.44 19.01
CA THR A 67 0.99 3.34 19.30
C THR A 67 2.37 3.55 18.68
N LEU A 68 2.42 4.06 17.44
CA LEU A 68 3.65 4.24 16.68
C LEU A 68 4.39 5.55 17.02
N GLY A 69 3.65 6.59 17.39
CA GLY A 69 4.18 7.93 17.64
C GLY A 69 4.50 8.72 16.36
N TYR A 70 4.47 10.05 16.46
CA TYR A 70 4.79 10.95 15.35
C TYR A 70 6.30 11.28 15.28
N PRO A 71 6.86 11.62 14.11
CA PRO A 71 6.20 11.69 12.81
C PRO A 71 5.97 10.32 12.15
N LEU A 72 4.90 10.21 11.36
CA LEU A 72 4.50 9.00 10.66
C LEU A 72 4.51 9.20 9.14
N MET A 73 4.66 8.09 8.42
CA MET A 73 4.57 8.08 6.96
C MET A 73 3.26 7.42 6.52
N LEU A 74 2.29 8.23 6.12
CA LEU A 74 1.02 7.74 5.57
C LEU A 74 1.21 7.30 4.12
N LYS A 75 0.79 6.07 3.81
CA LYS A 75 0.94 5.44 2.50
C LYS A 75 -0.36 4.74 2.09
N PRO A 76 -0.96 5.10 0.93
CA PRO A 76 -2.08 4.35 0.36
C PRO A 76 -1.72 2.89 0.12
N THR A 77 -2.69 2.00 0.28
CA THR A 77 -2.61 0.57 0.00
C THR A 77 -2.32 0.32 -1.48
N ILE A 78 -2.96 1.11 -2.35
CA ILE A 78 -2.79 1.06 -3.81
C ILE A 78 -2.25 2.41 -4.29
N GLY A 79 -1.09 2.40 -4.94
CA GLY A 79 -0.49 3.61 -5.50
C GLY A 79 0.98 3.42 -5.89
N GLY A 80 1.40 4.12 -6.94
CA GLY A 80 2.77 4.08 -7.48
C GLY A 80 3.26 5.48 -7.87
N GLY A 81 4.59 5.63 -7.98
CA GLY A 81 5.23 6.89 -8.36
C GLY A 81 5.22 7.98 -7.28
N GLY A 82 5.17 7.60 -6.00
CA GLY A 82 5.19 8.54 -4.87
C GLY A 82 3.87 9.26 -4.58
N ARG A 83 2.81 8.97 -5.34
CA ARG A 83 1.50 9.61 -5.16
C ARG A 83 0.83 9.19 -3.85
N GLY A 84 0.30 10.17 -3.13
CA GLY A 84 -0.44 9.97 -1.89
C GLY A 84 0.41 9.65 -0.66
N ILE A 85 1.76 9.64 -0.78
CA ILE A 85 2.65 9.47 0.36
C ILE A 85 2.77 10.80 1.10
N GLN A 86 2.55 10.82 2.41
CA GLN A 86 2.56 12.04 3.23
C GLN A 86 3.30 11.82 4.55
N ILE A 87 4.12 12.79 4.94
CA ILE A 87 4.67 12.86 6.30
C ILE A 87 3.63 13.52 7.19
N ILE A 88 3.28 12.86 8.28
CA ILE A 88 2.28 13.29 9.25
C ILE A 88 3.00 13.60 10.56
N ASN A 89 2.92 14.85 11.01
CA ASN A 89 3.60 15.32 12.21
C ASN A 89 2.70 15.31 13.45
N ASP A 90 1.37 15.31 13.26
CA ASP A 90 0.40 15.33 14.35
C ASP A 90 -0.96 14.76 13.93
N THR A 91 -1.84 14.63 14.93
CA THR A 91 -3.22 14.13 14.82
C THR A 91 -4.11 14.95 13.89
N THR A 92 -3.93 16.27 13.86
CA THR A 92 -4.71 17.17 13.01
C THR A 92 -4.36 16.93 11.55
N GLN A 93 -3.06 16.86 11.27
CA GLN A 93 -2.55 16.55 9.94
C GLN A 93 -2.99 15.15 9.48
N LEU A 94 -2.97 14.15 10.37
CA LEU A 94 -3.42 12.80 10.05
C LEU A 94 -4.86 12.79 9.53
N THR A 95 -5.77 13.42 10.27
CA THR A 95 -7.19 13.44 9.95
C THR A 95 -7.46 14.20 8.63
N MET A 96 -6.73 15.29 8.40
CA MET A 96 -6.83 16.08 7.18
C MET A 96 -6.36 15.28 5.96
N GLU A 97 -5.20 14.64 6.05
CA GLU A 97 -4.63 13.88 4.94
C GLU A 97 -5.43 12.61 4.63
N LEU A 98 -5.99 11.92 5.63
CA LEU A 98 -6.89 10.78 5.38
C LEU A 98 -8.12 11.19 4.58
N LYS A 99 -8.75 12.33 4.93
CA LYS A 99 -9.91 12.86 4.18
C LYS A 99 -9.51 13.23 2.76
N ARG A 100 -8.36 13.89 2.59
CA ARG A 100 -7.84 14.31 1.28
C ARG A 100 -7.50 13.12 0.38
N LEU A 101 -6.89 12.08 0.92
CA LEU A 101 -6.52 10.88 0.16
C LEU A 101 -7.77 10.09 -0.24
N LYS A 102 -8.76 9.95 0.66
CA LYS A 102 -10.04 9.32 0.33
C LYS A 102 -10.80 10.06 -0.76
N SER A 103 -10.81 11.41 -0.75
CA SER A 103 -11.46 12.19 -1.83
C SER A 103 -10.74 12.08 -3.18
N GLN A 104 -9.47 11.66 -3.18
CA GLN A 104 -8.68 11.35 -4.39
C GLN A 104 -8.81 9.88 -4.82
N GLY A 105 -9.63 9.08 -4.13
CA GLY A 105 -9.87 7.66 -4.46
C GLY A 105 -8.80 6.70 -3.93
N PHE A 106 -7.93 7.14 -3.02
CA PHE A 106 -6.99 6.26 -2.35
C PHE A 106 -7.66 5.50 -1.19
N SER A 107 -7.24 4.25 -1.02
CA SER A 107 -7.52 3.39 0.13
C SER A 107 -6.24 3.01 0.86
#